data_AF-A0A2H0RSL6-F1
#
_entry.id   AF-A0A2H0RSL6-F1
#
_cell.length_a   1.000
_cell.length_b   1.000
_cell.length_c   1.000
_cell.angle_alpha   90.00
_cell.angle_beta   90.00
_cell.angle_gamma   90.00
#
_symmetry.space_group_name_H-M   'P 1'
#
loop_
_entity.id
_entity.type
_entity.pdbx_description
1 polymer ?
#
loop_
_entity_poly.entity_id
_entity_poly.type
_entity_poly.pdbx_seq_one_letter_code
_entity_poly.pdbx_strand_id
1 'polypeptide(L)'
;MKSLRNIILFSFAWALLATASPARAQQSDGELCQEQIKSIMAREHHFFRSVIFGLKKAEDAKVGEVRYDHADNTWYKAAENEWRCAESGFEATTWSDSMMDGQSQVPQRKGLLETKRMITSELVPYIGQSLRALQCRTDLLCDGVRQSIEQKGDSPVNITAHAHGCIDLDMQTLVSCHLARGNREEITERGDAELFCEQAGKQMLEQEAAIMELTVEYDSAYRSMLQLAGNFDLFLQEFRSPIVNSLRQMVNMVGSFNRIPCFLSSCDGSPPNDSL
;
A
#
# COMPACT_ATOMS: atom_id res chain seq x y z
N MET A 1 63.46 -29.17 -18.98
CA MET A 1 62.29 -29.95 -18.50
C MET A 1 61.32 -29.21 -17.57
N LYS A 2 61.58 -27.97 -17.11
CA LYS A 2 60.62 -27.22 -16.24
C LYS A 2 59.52 -26.47 -17.00
N SER A 3 59.70 -26.18 -18.29
CA SER A 3 58.76 -25.34 -19.08
C SER A 3 57.53 -26.10 -19.61
N LEU A 4 57.63 -27.41 -19.89
CA LEU A 4 56.49 -28.17 -20.41
C LEU A 4 55.44 -28.52 -19.33
N ARG A 5 55.83 -28.59 -18.05
CA ARG A 5 54.93 -28.96 -16.96
C ARG A 5 53.93 -27.85 -16.61
N ASN A 6 54.33 -26.58 -16.77
CA ASN A 6 53.45 -25.43 -16.52
C ASN A 6 52.46 -25.18 -17.65
N ILE A 7 52.79 -25.52 -18.90
CA ILE A 7 51.88 -25.35 -20.04
C ILE A 7 50.72 -26.35 -19.94
N ILE A 8 51.00 -27.61 -19.58
CA ILE A 8 49.96 -28.64 -19.44
C ILE A 8 49.01 -28.32 -18.27
N LEU A 9 49.51 -27.77 -17.16
CA LEU A 9 48.68 -27.36 -16.01
C LEU A 9 47.79 -26.15 -16.33
N PHE A 10 48.25 -25.18 -17.14
CA PHE A 10 47.43 -24.07 -17.57
C PHE A 10 46.37 -24.45 -18.62
N SER A 11 46.67 -25.41 -19.50
CA SER A 11 45.69 -25.91 -20.48
C SER A 11 44.59 -26.77 -19.85
N PHE A 12 44.90 -27.50 -18.76
CA PHE A 12 43.88 -28.29 -18.04
C PHE A 12 42.96 -27.41 -17.19
N ALA A 13 43.47 -26.29 -16.63
CA ALA A 13 42.67 -25.34 -15.88
C ALA A 13 41.68 -24.56 -16.76
N TRP A 14 42.04 -24.26 -18.03
CA TRP A 14 41.14 -23.60 -18.98
C TRP A 14 40.07 -24.54 -19.57
N ALA A 15 40.33 -25.85 -19.65
CA ALA A 15 39.34 -26.82 -20.10
C ALA A 15 38.24 -27.11 -19.07
N LEU A 16 38.51 -26.90 -17.77
CA LEU A 16 37.54 -27.07 -16.68
C LEU A 16 36.62 -25.85 -16.46
N LEU A 17 36.96 -24.69 -17.02
CA LEU A 17 36.15 -23.47 -16.95
C LEU A 17 35.18 -23.31 -18.13
N ALA A 18 35.24 -24.18 -19.14
CA ALA A 18 34.47 -24.05 -20.38
C ALA A 18 33.16 -24.88 -20.43
N THR A 19 32.79 -25.59 -19.35
CA THR A 19 31.56 -26.41 -19.31
C THR A 19 30.53 -25.96 -18.27
N ALA A 20 30.68 -24.77 -17.69
CA ALA A 20 29.59 -24.13 -16.97
C ALA A 20 28.64 -23.45 -17.98
N SER A 21 27.96 -24.26 -18.79
CA SER A 21 26.72 -23.80 -19.39
C SER A 21 25.77 -23.47 -18.24
N PRO A 22 25.15 -22.27 -18.19
CA PRO A 22 24.07 -22.05 -17.25
C PRO A 22 22.97 -23.04 -17.63
N ALA A 23 22.81 -24.09 -16.83
CA ALA A 23 21.61 -24.88 -16.86
C ALA A 23 20.49 -23.93 -16.48
N ARG A 24 19.77 -23.43 -17.48
CA ARG A 24 18.48 -22.77 -17.28
C ARG A 24 17.62 -23.85 -16.60
N ALA A 25 17.40 -23.71 -15.30
CA ALA A 25 16.53 -24.63 -14.58
C ALA A 25 15.20 -24.66 -15.37
N GLN A 26 14.82 -25.85 -15.83
CA GLN A 26 13.51 -26.03 -16.44
C GLN A 26 12.52 -25.80 -15.31
N GLN A 27 11.85 -24.64 -15.33
CA GLN A 27 10.88 -24.23 -14.32
C GLN A 27 9.79 -25.31 -14.24
N SER A 28 9.44 -25.75 -13.03
CA SER A 28 8.41 -26.79 -12.88
C SER A 28 7.02 -26.21 -13.17
N ASP A 29 6.08 -27.06 -13.57
CA ASP A 29 4.68 -26.63 -13.79
C ASP A 29 4.08 -26.05 -12.49
N GLY A 30 4.48 -26.59 -11.33
CA GLY A 30 4.11 -26.03 -10.01
C GLY A 30 4.65 -24.62 -9.75
N GLU A 31 5.90 -24.33 -10.13
CA GLU A 31 6.48 -22.98 -10.00
C GLU A 31 5.76 -21.95 -10.90
N LEU A 32 5.41 -22.34 -12.13
CA LEU A 32 4.64 -21.50 -13.05
C LEU A 32 3.21 -21.23 -12.55
N CYS A 33 2.59 -22.22 -11.90
CA CYS A 33 1.32 -22.01 -11.21
C CYS A 33 1.46 -21.00 -10.08
N GLN A 34 2.47 -21.16 -9.21
CA GLN A 34 2.71 -20.22 -8.10
C GLN A 34 2.97 -18.80 -8.58
N GLU A 35 3.73 -18.61 -9.66
CA GLU A 35 3.95 -17.29 -10.25
C GLU A 35 2.66 -16.67 -10.79
N GLN A 36 1.80 -17.46 -11.46
CA GLN A 36 0.51 -16.97 -11.90
C GLN A 36 -0.41 -16.59 -10.72
N ILE A 37 -0.42 -17.39 -9.65
CA ILE A 37 -1.15 -17.06 -8.42
C ILE A 37 -0.65 -15.72 -7.84
N LYS A 38 0.67 -15.53 -7.73
CA LYS A 38 1.26 -14.28 -7.22
C LYS A 38 0.88 -13.07 -8.07
N SER A 39 0.92 -13.18 -9.40
CA SER A 39 0.53 -12.10 -10.33
C SER A 39 -0.93 -11.69 -10.11
N ILE A 40 -1.85 -12.65 -10.04
CA ILE A 40 -3.27 -12.35 -9.84
C ILE A 40 -3.52 -11.76 -8.45
N MET A 41 -2.89 -12.30 -7.40
CA MET A 41 -2.98 -11.74 -6.06
C MET A 41 -2.46 -10.30 -6.00
N ALA A 42 -1.32 -10.01 -6.65
CA ALA A 42 -0.79 -8.66 -6.73
C ALA A 42 -1.75 -7.70 -7.44
N ARG A 43 -2.41 -8.15 -8.51
CA ARG A 43 -3.44 -7.37 -9.21
C ARG A 43 -4.64 -7.07 -8.30
N GLU A 44 -5.13 -8.06 -7.56
CA GLU A 44 -6.22 -7.88 -6.59
C GLU A 44 -5.83 -6.92 -5.46
N HIS A 45 -4.59 -7.02 -4.99
CA HIS A 45 -4.05 -6.11 -3.98
C HIS A 45 -3.94 -4.68 -4.48
N HIS A 46 -3.43 -4.48 -5.70
CA HIS A 46 -3.36 -3.17 -6.35
C HIS A 46 -4.76 -2.59 -6.58
N PHE A 47 -5.72 -3.42 -7.00
CA PHE A 47 -7.11 -3.01 -7.13
C PHE A 47 -7.67 -2.56 -5.79
N PHE A 48 -7.49 -3.35 -4.71
CA PHE A 48 -7.90 -2.96 -3.37
C PHE A 48 -7.30 -1.62 -2.94
N ARG A 49 -5.98 -1.44 -3.09
CA ARG A 49 -5.31 -0.19 -2.70
C ARG A 49 -5.83 1.01 -3.48
N SER A 50 -6.18 0.84 -4.75
CA SER A 50 -6.84 1.91 -5.53
C SER A 50 -8.23 2.29 -4.98
N VAL A 51 -8.93 1.37 -4.31
CA VAL A 51 -10.20 1.66 -3.62
C VAL A 51 -9.95 2.60 -2.44
N ILE A 52 -8.93 2.29 -1.65
CA ILE A 52 -8.65 3.03 -0.42
C ILE A 52 -8.02 4.39 -0.72
N PHE A 53 -6.96 4.39 -1.53
CA PHE A 53 -6.10 5.56 -1.76
C PHE A 53 -6.44 6.32 -3.05
N GLY A 54 -7.16 5.68 -3.99
CA GLY A 54 -7.45 6.26 -5.29
C GLY A 54 -6.36 5.98 -6.31
N LEU A 55 -6.68 6.24 -7.57
CA LEU A 55 -5.76 6.26 -8.69
C LEU A 55 -6.11 7.45 -9.59
N LYS A 56 -5.22 8.44 -9.60
CA LYS A 56 -5.40 9.68 -10.37
C LYS A 56 -5.15 9.44 -11.85
N LYS A 57 -5.49 10.43 -12.68
CA LYS A 57 -5.10 10.42 -14.09
C LYS A 57 -3.59 10.37 -14.25
N ALA A 58 -3.09 9.76 -15.32
CA ALA A 58 -1.66 9.71 -15.59
C ALA A 58 -1.07 11.12 -15.72
N GLU A 59 -1.82 12.06 -16.26
CA GLU A 59 -1.47 13.49 -16.33
C GLU A 59 -1.15 14.07 -14.93
N ASP A 60 -2.01 13.79 -13.94
CA ASP A 60 -1.89 14.27 -12.56
C ASP A 60 -0.86 13.50 -11.71
N ALA A 61 -0.31 12.41 -12.25
CA ALA A 61 0.69 11.60 -11.56
C ALA A 61 1.99 12.36 -11.39
N LYS A 62 2.68 12.13 -10.26
CA LYS A 62 3.99 12.76 -10.01
C LYS A 62 5.10 11.98 -10.72
N VAL A 63 6.19 12.65 -11.07
CA VAL A 63 7.41 11.98 -11.54
C VAL A 63 7.87 10.98 -10.46
N GLY A 64 8.17 9.76 -10.89
CA GLY A 64 8.49 8.62 -10.02
C GLY A 64 7.28 7.79 -9.58
N GLU A 65 6.05 8.17 -9.92
CA GLU A 65 4.88 7.31 -9.68
C GLU A 65 4.96 6.04 -10.52
N VAL A 66 4.62 4.90 -9.90
CA VAL A 66 4.69 3.57 -10.52
C VAL A 66 3.28 3.06 -10.78
N ARG A 67 3.09 2.46 -11.96
CA ARG A 67 1.86 1.81 -12.41
C ARG A 67 2.17 0.49 -13.07
N TYR A 68 1.15 -0.35 -13.18
CA TYR A 68 1.26 -1.65 -13.83
C TYR A 68 0.28 -1.71 -15.00
N ASP A 69 0.72 -2.32 -16.09
CA ASP A 69 -0.16 -2.57 -17.24
C ASP A 69 -0.92 -3.89 -17.12
N HIS A 70 -1.81 -4.20 -18.07
CA HIS A 70 -2.58 -5.45 -18.10
C HIS A 70 -1.71 -6.72 -18.21
N ALA A 71 -0.45 -6.58 -18.65
CA ALA A 71 0.53 -7.65 -18.76
C ALA A 71 1.48 -7.68 -17.55
N ASP A 72 1.14 -6.97 -16.47
CA ASP A 72 1.89 -6.85 -15.22
C ASP A 72 3.28 -6.22 -15.36
N ASN A 73 3.57 -5.50 -16.47
CA ASN A 73 4.83 -4.78 -16.61
C ASN A 73 4.84 -3.53 -15.72
N THR A 74 5.99 -3.23 -15.14
CA THR A 74 6.17 -2.09 -14.24
C THR A 74 6.53 -0.83 -15.02
N TRP A 75 5.66 0.17 -15.00
CA TRP A 75 5.85 1.47 -15.62
C TRP A 75 6.06 2.55 -14.57
N TYR A 76 6.99 3.48 -14.80
CA TYR A 76 7.18 4.64 -13.94
C TYR A 76 7.14 5.94 -14.74
N LYS A 77 6.59 7.00 -14.14
CA LYS A 77 6.56 8.32 -14.77
C LYS A 77 7.95 8.94 -14.73
N ALA A 78 8.59 9.07 -15.89
CA ALA A 78 9.94 9.60 -16.02
C ALA A 78 9.95 11.12 -16.20
N ALA A 79 8.97 11.66 -16.93
CA ALA A 79 8.79 13.09 -17.15
C ALA A 79 7.30 13.42 -17.37
N GLU A 80 7.02 14.69 -17.66
CA GLU A 80 5.68 15.11 -18.08
C GLU A 80 5.28 14.38 -19.37
N ASN A 81 4.14 13.69 -19.35
CA ASN A 81 3.63 12.89 -20.47
C ASN A 81 4.60 11.79 -20.97
N GLU A 82 5.51 11.30 -20.11
CA GLU A 82 6.46 10.24 -20.46
C GLU A 82 6.53 9.18 -19.35
N TRP A 83 6.13 7.96 -19.72
CA TRP A 83 6.21 6.75 -18.90
C TRP A 83 7.23 5.79 -19.52
N ARG A 84 8.07 5.19 -18.67
CA ARG A 84 9.07 4.21 -19.07
C ARG A 84 8.83 2.90 -18.35
N CYS A 85 9.06 1.80 -19.05
CA CYS A 85 8.98 0.48 -18.48
C CYS A 85 10.31 0.13 -17.80
N ALA A 86 10.26 -0.52 -16.64
CA ALA A 86 11.43 -1.04 -15.93
C ALA A 86 11.84 -2.45 -16.40
N GLU A 87 10.99 -3.12 -17.18
CA GLU A 87 11.21 -4.50 -17.61
C GLU A 87 12.22 -4.62 -18.76
N SER A 88 13.00 -5.72 -18.73
CA SER A 88 13.99 -6.00 -19.77
C SER A 88 13.33 -6.17 -21.13
N GLY A 89 13.86 -5.49 -22.16
CA GLY A 89 13.31 -5.52 -23.52
C GLY A 89 12.37 -4.34 -23.86
N PHE A 90 12.00 -3.52 -22.87
CA PHE A 90 11.19 -2.31 -23.07
C PHE A 90 11.96 -1.01 -22.83
N GLU A 91 13.30 -1.07 -22.80
CA GLU A 91 14.19 0.06 -22.47
C GLU A 91 14.00 1.28 -23.39
N ALA A 92 13.63 1.05 -24.65
CA ALA A 92 13.36 2.11 -25.63
C ALA A 92 11.86 2.44 -25.78
N THR A 93 10.98 1.76 -25.03
CA THR A 93 9.54 1.94 -25.12
C THR A 93 9.08 3.00 -24.13
N THR A 94 8.46 4.05 -24.66
CA THR A 94 7.86 5.12 -23.86
C THR A 94 6.37 5.22 -24.14
N TRP A 95 5.58 5.42 -23.09
CA TRP A 95 4.14 5.68 -23.20
C TRP A 95 3.81 7.12 -22.82
N SER A 96 2.78 7.67 -23.48
CA SER A 96 2.17 8.94 -23.08
C SER A 96 1.19 8.73 -21.91
N ASP A 97 0.76 9.82 -21.27
CA ASP A 97 -0.23 9.76 -20.18
C ASP A 97 -1.53 9.09 -20.65
N SER A 98 -2.01 9.43 -21.85
CA SER A 98 -3.22 8.81 -22.43
C SER A 98 -3.04 7.31 -22.71
N MET A 99 -1.83 6.88 -23.11
CA MET A 99 -1.56 5.45 -23.30
C MET A 99 -1.51 4.74 -21.96
N MET A 100 -0.88 5.36 -20.95
CA MET A 100 -0.78 4.77 -19.63
C MET A 100 -2.16 4.58 -18.99
N ASP A 101 -3.03 5.58 -19.10
CA ASP A 101 -4.40 5.48 -18.58
C ASP A 101 -5.23 4.39 -19.28
N GLY A 102 -4.98 4.14 -20.57
CA GLY A 102 -5.67 3.10 -21.34
C GLY A 102 -5.14 1.68 -21.11
N GLN A 103 -3.89 1.54 -20.66
CA GLN A 103 -3.23 0.24 -20.44
C GLN A 103 -3.11 -0.13 -18.96
N SER A 104 -3.44 0.78 -18.05
CA SER A 104 -3.40 0.55 -16.61
C SER A 104 -4.32 -0.60 -16.20
N GLN A 105 -3.78 -1.59 -15.47
CA GLN A 105 -4.57 -2.73 -15.00
C GLN A 105 -5.73 -2.34 -14.07
N VAL A 106 -5.59 -1.21 -13.36
CA VAL A 106 -6.63 -0.67 -12.49
C VAL A 106 -7.19 0.60 -13.12
N PRO A 107 -8.52 0.74 -13.23
CA PRO A 107 -9.13 1.95 -13.75
C PRO A 107 -8.96 3.13 -12.78
N GLN A 108 -8.90 4.33 -13.33
CA GLN A 108 -8.89 5.56 -12.57
C GLN A 108 -10.09 5.64 -11.63
N ARG A 109 -9.85 6.05 -10.39
CA ARG A 109 -10.91 6.21 -9.42
C ARG A 109 -10.49 7.08 -8.25
N LYS A 110 -11.48 7.69 -7.62
CA LYS A 110 -11.29 8.42 -6.38
C LYS A 110 -11.21 7.46 -5.20
N GLY A 111 -10.20 7.61 -4.36
CA GLY A 111 -10.04 6.81 -3.16
C GLY A 111 -11.06 7.16 -2.07
N LEU A 112 -11.37 6.20 -1.19
CA LEU A 112 -12.18 6.45 0.00
C LEU A 112 -11.56 7.54 0.88
N LEU A 113 -10.24 7.47 1.13
CA LEU A 113 -9.53 8.45 1.94
C LEU A 113 -9.40 9.82 1.25
N GLU A 114 -9.56 9.90 -0.07
CA GLU A 114 -9.61 11.19 -0.78
C GLU A 114 -10.97 11.90 -0.65
N THR A 115 -11.93 11.28 0.04
CA THR A 115 -13.25 11.87 0.25
C THR A 115 -13.16 13.07 1.18
N LYS A 116 -13.36 14.26 0.61
CA LYS A 116 -13.36 15.54 1.33
C LYS A 116 -14.62 15.64 2.19
N ARG A 117 -14.52 16.40 3.30
CA ARG A 117 -15.63 16.72 4.21
C ARG A 117 -16.26 15.52 4.95
N MET A 118 -15.55 14.40 5.02
CA MET A 118 -15.92 13.28 5.88
C MET A 118 -14.86 13.09 6.95
N ILE A 119 -15.28 12.68 8.14
CA ILE A 119 -14.37 12.22 9.20
C ILE A 119 -14.01 10.76 8.97
N THR A 120 -12.84 10.34 9.44
CA THR A 120 -12.37 8.97 9.23
C THR A 120 -13.33 7.93 9.81
N SER A 121 -14.00 8.22 10.93
CA SER A 121 -15.00 7.32 11.53
C SER A 121 -16.21 7.05 10.64
N GLU A 122 -16.60 8.01 9.77
CA GLU A 122 -17.64 7.79 8.76
C GLU A 122 -17.15 6.90 7.61
N LEU A 123 -15.84 6.90 7.36
CA LEU A 123 -15.21 6.09 6.30
C LEU A 123 -14.95 4.64 6.75
N VAL A 124 -14.78 4.39 8.05
CA VAL A 124 -14.47 3.05 8.61
C VAL A 124 -15.38 1.93 8.08
N PRO A 125 -16.73 2.08 8.01
CA PRO A 125 -17.58 1.02 7.47
C PRO A 125 -17.26 0.68 6.01
N TYR A 126 -16.95 1.69 5.18
CA TYR A 126 -16.62 1.51 3.77
C TYR A 126 -15.23 0.89 3.58
N ILE A 127 -14.26 1.26 4.42
CA ILE A 127 -12.93 0.65 4.46
C ILE A 127 -13.05 -0.81 4.87
N GLY A 128 -13.80 -1.11 5.93
CA GLY A 128 -14.05 -2.48 6.38
C GLY A 128 -14.75 -3.33 5.32
N GLN A 129 -15.74 -2.78 4.63
CA GLN A 129 -16.40 -3.48 3.51
C GLN A 129 -15.43 -3.74 2.35
N SER A 130 -14.52 -2.81 2.07
CA SER A 130 -13.49 -3.00 1.04
C SER A 130 -12.50 -4.11 1.40
N LEU A 131 -12.12 -4.22 2.68
CA LEU A 131 -11.25 -5.29 3.18
C LEU A 131 -11.94 -6.66 3.10
N ARG A 132 -13.22 -6.74 3.47
CA ARG A 132 -14.04 -7.95 3.28
C ARG A 132 -14.15 -8.35 1.81
N ALA A 133 -14.29 -7.37 0.91
CA ALA A 133 -14.34 -7.64 -0.52
C ALA A 133 -13.00 -8.20 -1.04
N LEU A 134 -11.86 -7.71 -0.54
CA LEU A 134 -10.55 -8.29 -0.86
C LEU A 134 -10.42 -9.72 -0.33
N GLN A 135 -10.87 -9.98 0.90
CA GLN A 135 -10.91 -11.33 1.46
C GLN A 135 -11.73 -12.27 0.57
N CYS A 136 -12.95 -11.88 0.21
CA CYS A 136 -13.79 -12.67 -0.69
C CYS A 136 -13.13 -12.96 -2.04
N ARG A 137 -12.51 -11.96 -2.69
CA ARG A 137 -11.82 -12.17 -3.98
C ARG A 137 -10.62 -13.10 -3.85
N THR A 138 -9.91 -13.05 -2.72
CA THR A 138 -8.78 -13.94 -2.42
C THR A 138 -9.25 -15.38 -2.21
N ASP A 139 -10.34 -15.58 -1.45
CA ASP A 139 -10.91 -16.89 -1.18
C ASP A 139 -11.47 -17.53 -2.48
N LEU A 140 -12.18 -16.74 -3.30
CA LEU A 140 -12.67 -17.16 -4.61
C LEU A 140 -11.53 -17.51 -5.57
N LEU A 141 -10.44 -16.75 -5.56
CA LEU A 141 -9.25 -17.06 -6.35
C LEU A 141 -8.67 -18.42 -5.96
N CYS A 142 -8.54 -18.71 -4.66
CA CYS A 142 -7.99 -19.99 -4.22
C CYS A 142 -8.93 -21.17 -4.51
N ASP A 143 -10.25 -20.97 -4.45
CA ASP A 143 -11.19 -21.98 -4.95
C ASP A 143 -11.02 -22.20 -6.46
N GLY A 144 -10.84 -21.13 -7.24
CA GLY A 144 -10.54 -21.21 -8.67
C GLY A 144 -9.23 -21.93 -8.99
N VAL A 145 -8.19 -21.74 -8.17
CA VAL A 145 -6.92 -22.48 -8.26
C VAL A 145 -7.14 -23.97 -8.01
N ARG A 146 -7.87 -24.33 -6.95
CA ARG A 146 -8.22 -25.73 -6.64
C ARG A 146 -8.95 -26.40 -7.79
N GLN A 147 -9.95 -25.74 -8.37
CA GLN A 147 -10.68 -26.25 -9.53
C GLN A 147 -9.80 -26.32 -10.81
N SER A 148 -8.80 -25.45 -10.93
CA SER A 148 -7.84 -25.46 -12.06
C SER A 148 -6.88 -26.64 -12.00
N ILE A 149 -6.46 -27.06 -10.79
CA ILE A 149 -5.57 -28.19 -10.55
C ILE A 149 -6.12 -29.50 -11.10
N GLU A 150 -7.44 -29.68 -11.03
CA GLU A 150 -8.13 -30.88 -11.51
C GLU A 150 -8.24 -30.96 -13.05
N GLN A 151 -7.98 -29.86 -13.76
CA GLN A 151 -8.10 -29.82 -15.22
C GLN A 151 -6.91 -30.45 -15.93
N LYS A 152 -7.20 -31.13 -17.05
CA LYS A 152 -6.22 -31.90 -17.85
C LYS A 152 -5.93 -31.30 -19.22
N GLY A 153 -6.71 -30.30 -19.65
CA GLY A 153 -6.60 -29.71 -20.99
C GLY A 153 -5.57 -28.59 -21.08
N ASP A 154 -5.22 -28.16 -22.29
CA ASP A 154 -4.28 -27.04 -22.52
C ASP A 154 -5.00 -25.70 -22.71
N SER A 155 -6.32 -25.73 -22.73
CA SER A 155 -7.19 -24.59 -22.94
C SER A 155 -7.81 -24.14 -21.62
N PRO A 156 -7.98 -22.83 -21.38
CA PRO A 156 -8.76 -22.33 -20.25
C PRO A 156 -10.19 -22.87 -20.30
N VAL A 157 -10.72 -23.29 -19.16
CA VAL A 157 -12.10 -23.75 -18.99
C VAL A 157 -12.86 -22.73 -18.15
N ASN A 158 -14.11 -22.43 -18.48
CA ASN A 158 -14.93 -21.57 -17.63
C ASN A 158 -15.39 -22.36 -16.40
N ILE A 159 -15.12 -21.82 -15.22
CA ILE A 159 -15.51 -22.37 -13.93
C ILE A 159 -16.22 -21.29 -13.11
N THR A 160 -17.03 -21.74 -12.16
CA THR A 160 -17.65 -20.84 -11.17
C THR A 160 -16.97 -21.11 -9.83
N ALA A 161 -16.27 -20.10 -9.32
CA ALA A 161 -15.62 -20.15 -8.02
C ALA A 161 -16.62 -19.83 -6.92
N HIS A 162 -16.53 -20.57 -5.81
CA HIS A 162 -17.44 -20.47 -4.68
C HIS A 162 -16.68 -20.27 -3.37
N ALA A 163 -17.08 -19.25 -2.59
CA ALA A 163 -16.54 -19.00 -1.27
C ALA A 163 -17.67 -18.65 -0.29
N HIS A 164 -17.59 -19.14 0.95
CA HIS A 164 -18.64 -18.97 1.95
C HIS A 164 -18.88 -17.48 2.27
N GLY A 165 -20.11 -17.02 2.06
CA GLY A 165 -20.50 -15.63 2.35
C GLY A 165 -20.09 -14.62 1.27
N CYS A 166 -19.53 -15.09 0.16
CA CYS A 166 -19.17 -14.28 -1.00
C CYS A 166 -20.14 -14.54 -2.16
N ILE A 167 -20.18 -13.61 -3.12
CA ILE A 167 -20.94 -13.79 -4.36
C ILE A 167 -20.10 -14.67 -5.29
N ASP A 168 -20.73 -15.65 -5.92
CA ASP A 168 -20.09 -16.55 -6.87
C ASP A 168 -19.47 -15.75 -8.04
N LEU A 169 -18.30 -16.21 -8.50
CA LEU A 169 -17.55 -15.55 -9.56
C LEU A 169 -17.27 -16.53 -10.70
N ASP A 170 -17.77 -16.19 -11.89
CA ASP A 170 -17.39 -16.89 -13.11
C ASP A 170 -16.00 -16.43 -13.55
N MET A 171 -15.08 -17.38 -13.67
CA MET A 171 -13.70 -17.14 -14.07
C MET A 171 -13.19 -18.25 -14.99
N GLN A 172 -12.05 -18.00 -15.64
CA GLN A 172 -11.36 -19.02 -16.42
C GLN A 172 -10.32 -19.73 -15.56
N THR A 173 -10.16 -21.03 -15.79
CA THR A 173 -9.10 -21.80 -15.13
C THR A 173 -7.73 -21.31 -15.54
N LEU A 174 -6.80 -21.41 -14.59
CA LEU A 174 -5.43 -21.01 -14.76
C LEU A 174 -4.68 -22.15 -15.46
N VAL A 175 -4.35 -21.94 -16.74
CA VAL A 175 -3.70 -22.98 -17.56
C VAL A 175 -2.35 -23.40 -16.97
N SER A 176 -1.60 -22.49 -16.34
CA SER A 176 -0.34 -22.89 -15.68
C SER A 176 -0.56 -23.76 -14.44
N CYS A 177 -1.78 -23.76 -13.89
CA CYS A 177 -2.17 -24.59 -12.75
C CYS A 177 -2.88 -25.89 -13.16
N HIS A 178 -2.89 -26.29 -14.43
CA HIS A 178 -3.46 -27.57 -14.88
C HIS A 178 -2.52 -28.76 -14.55
N LEU A 179 -2.34 -29.04 -13.26
CA LEU A 179 -1.38 -30.02 -12.74
C LEU A 179 -1.86 -31.48 -12.88
N ALA A 180 -3.07 -31.72 -13.40
CA ALA A 180 -3.54 -33.06 -13.75
C ALA A 180 -3.08 -33.52 -15.15
N ARG A 181 -2.31 -32.70 -15.88
CA ARG A 181 -1.83 -32.95 -17.26
C ARG A 181 -0.69 -33.97 -17.35
N GLY A 182 0.07 -34.22 -16.27
CA GLY A 182 1.26 -35.07 -16.30
C GLY A 182 1.08 -36.52 -15.82
N ASN A 183 1.90 -37.45 -16.34
CA ASN A 183 2.13 -38.80 -15.76
C ASN A 183 2.95 -38.76 -14.46
N ARG A 184 3.40 -37.57 -14.04
CA ARG A 184 4.01 -37.28 -12.75
C ARG A 184 2.95 -36.65 -11.87
N GLU A 185 2.09 -37.49 -11.31
CA GLU A 185 1.29 -37.10 -10.15
C GLU A 185 2.21 -37.02 -8.94
N GLU A 186 3.05 -36.00 -8.87
CA GLU A 186 3.63 -35.65 -7.58
C GLU A 186 2.51 -34.92 -6.83
N ILE A 187 1.77 -35.71 -6.03
CA ILE A 187 0.74 -35.25 -5.07
C ILE A 187 1.24 -34.03 -4.28
N THR A 188 2.56 -33.95 -4.07
CA THR A 188 3.29 -32.82 -3.50
C THR A 188 3.07 -31.52 -4.27
N GLU A 189 3.21 -31.47 -5.60
CA GLU A 189 3.05 -30.22 -6.37
C GLU A 189 1.62 -29.67 -6.32
N ARG A 190 0.61 -30.57 -6.30
CA ARG A 190 -0.80 -30.17 -6.14
C ARG A 190 -1.07 -29.58 -4.77
N GLY A 191 -0.63 -30.29 -3.72
CA GLY A 191 -0.79 -29.82 -2.34
C GLY A 191 -0.02 -28.52 -2.08
N ASP A 192 1.17 -28.38 -2.68
CA ASP A 192 1.98 -27.17 -2.55
C ASP A 192 1.32 -25.96 -3.21
N ALA A 193 0.68 -26.11 -4.38
CA ALA A 193 -0.02 -25.02 -5.05
C ALA A 193 -1.27 -24.55 -4.29
N GLU A 194 -2.09 -25.48 -3.77
CA GLU A 194 -3.27 -25.16 -2.95
C GLU A 194 -2.86 -24.47 -1.65
N LEU A 195 -1.93 -25.07 -0.92
CA LEU A 195 -1.43 -24.53 0.34
C LEU A 195 -0.76 -23.17 0.13
N PHE A 196 -0.02 -22.99 -0.97
CA PHE A 196 0.60 -21.72 -1.31
C PHE A 196 -0.45 -20.62 -1.50
N CYS A 197 -1.55 -20.89 -2.20
CA CYS A 197 -2.61 -19.90 -2.39
C CYS A 197 -3.21 -19.47 -1.05
N GLU A 198 -3.60 -20.42 -0.21
CA GLU A 198 -4.20 -20.10 1.09
C GLU A 198 -3.23 -19.32 1.99
N GLN A 199 -1.96 -19.72 2.03
CA GLN A 199 -0.95 -19.05 2.84
C GLN A 199 -0.63 -17.64 2.33
N ALA A 200 -0.41 -17.48 1.03
CA ALA A 200 -0.10 -16.19 0.42
C ALA A 200 -1.27 -15.21 0.58
N GLY A 201 -2.50 -15.69 0.35
CA GLY A 201 -3.71 -14.89 0.54
C GLY A 201 -3.89 -14.44 1.98
N LYS A 202 -3.73 -15.35 2.95
CA LYS A 202 -3.82 -15.03 4.38
C LYS A 202 -2.74 -14.03 4.82
N GLN A 203 -1.48 -14.25 4.42
CA GLN A 203 -0.37 -13.35 4.76
C GLN A 203 -0.60 -11.94 4.20
N MET A 204 -1.05 -11.85 2.94
CA MET A 204 -1.39 -10.57 2.31
C MET A 204 -2.50 -9.85 3.09
N LEU A 205 -3.59 -10.55 3.44
CA LEU A 205 -4.71 -9.98 4.18
C LEU A 205 -4.32 -9.52 5.58
N GLU A 206 -3.52 -10.30 6.31
CA GLU A 206 -3.04 -9.95 7.65
C GLU A 206 -2.13 -8.71 7.60
N GLN A 207 -1.19 -8.66 6.65
CA GLN A 207 -0.33 -7.51 6.44
C GLN A 207 -1.13 -6.26 6.06
N GLU A 208 -2.09 -6.39 5.14
CA GLU A 208 -2.88 -5.26 4.69
C GLU A 208 -3.83 -4.77 5.79
N ALA A 209 -4.39 -5.66 6.62
CA ALA A 209 -5.20 -5.26 7.78
C ALA A 209 -4.39 -4.42 8.77
N ALA A 210 -3.15 -4.83 9.08
CA ALA A 210 -2.25 -4.08 9.96
C ALA A 210 -1.84 -2.71 9.37
N ILE A 211 -1.55 -2.67 8.07
CA ILE A 211 -1.25 -1.40 7.37
C ILE A 211 -2.48 -0.49 7.35
N MET A 212 -3.67 -1.06 7.19
CA MET A 212 -4.93 -0.31 7.17
C MET A 212 -5.25 0.31 8.53
N GLU A 213 -5.01 -0.42 9.62
CA GLU A 213 -5.15 0.10 10.98
C GLU A 213 -4.29 1.37 11.16
N LEU A 214 -2.99 1.28 10.85
CA LEU A 214 -2.07 2.41 10.92
C LEU A 214 -2.50 3.56 9.99
N THR A 215 -2.99 3.25 8.80
CA THR A 215 -3.45 4.25 7.83
C THR A 215 -4.68 5.00 8.34
N VAL A 216 -5.64 4.30 8.93
CA VAL A 216 -6.85 4.87 9.51
C VAL A 216 -6.50 5.74 10.71
N GLU A 217 -5.59 5.29 11.58
CA GLU A 217 -5.09 6.10 12.69
C GLU A 217 -4.46 7.40 12.19
N TYR A 218 -3.59 7.31 11.19
CA TYR A 218 -2.93 8.48 10.61
C TYR A 218 -3.92 9.46 9.96
N ASP A 219 -4.86 8.98 9.14
CA ASP A 219 -5.88 9.84 8.50
C ASP A 219 -6.79 10.49 9.57
N SER A 220 -7.14 9.75 10.63
CA SER A 220 -7.95 10.29 11.73
C SER A 220 -7.23 11.42 12.47
N ALA A 221 -5.95 11.21 12.82
CA ALA A 221 -5.13 12.22 13.47
C ALA A 221 -4.97 13.48 12.59
N TYR A 222 -4.71 13.28 11.29
CA TYR A 222 -4.58 14.37 10.33
C TYR A 222 -5.86 15.19 10.21
N ARG A 223 -7.03 14.55 10.02
CA ARG A 223 -8.31 15.25 9.91
C ARG A 223 -8.71 15.96 11.21
N SER A 224 -8.53 15.31 12.35
CA SER A 224 -8.81 15.92 13.65
C SER A 224 -7.92 17.14 13.91
N MET A 225 -6.64 17.07 13.52
CA MET A 225 -5.73 18.21 13.62
C MET A 225 -6.19 19.39 12.74
N LEU A 226 -6.64 19.13 11.51
CA LEU A 226 -7.19 20.18 10.64
C LEU A 226 -8.45 20.82 11.21
N GLN A 227 -9.34 20.03 11.82
CA GLN A 227 -10.54 20.55 12.49
C GLN A 227 -10.19 21.40 13.71
N LEU A 228 -9.24 20.94 14.53
CA LEU A 228 -8.76 21.68 15.69
C LEU A 228 -8.09 23.00 15.28
N ALA A 229 -7.26 22.98 14.24
CA ALA A 229 -6.63 24.19 13.71
C ALA A 229 -7.67 25.21 13.23
N GLY A 230 -8.71 24.76 12.50
CA GLY A 230 -9.80 25.63 12.07
C GLY A 230 -10.59 26.22 13.24
N ASN A 231 -10.94 25.40 14.24
CA ASN A 231 -11.65 25.87 15.43
C ASN A 231 -10.79 26.82 16.29
N PHE A 232 -9.48 26.59 16.37
CA PHE A 232 -8.56 27.43 17.13
C PHE A 232 -8.36 28.79 16.46
N ASP A 233 -8.29 28.84 15.13
CA ASP A 233 -8.25 30.12 14.39
C ASP A 233 -9.52 30.95 14.65
N LEU A 234 -10.70 30.32 14.57
CA LEU A 234 -11.97 30.98 14.93
C LEU A 234 -11.98 31.46 16.38
N PHE A 235 -11.50 30.65 17.32
CA PHE A 235 -11.35 31.04 18.72
C PHE A 235 -10.43 32.26 18.88
N LEU A 236 -9.27 32.28 18.24
CA LEU A 236 -8.34 33.40 18.30
C LEU A 236 -8.95 34.69 17.72
N GLN A 237 -9.71 34.59 16.63
CA GLN A 237 -10.38 35.74 16.02
C GLN A 237 -11.45 36.34 16.96
N GLU A 238 -12.30 35.50 17.54
CA GLU A 238 -13.38 35.94 18.41
C GLU A 238 -12.86 36.46 19.76
N PHE A 239 -11.90 35.76 20.37
CA PHE A 239 -11.40 36.09 21.70
C PHE A 239 -10.29 37.15 21.72
N ARG A 240 -9.78 37.58 20.56
CA ARG A 240 -8.78 38.66 20.50
C ARG A 240 -9.25 39.92 21.20
N SER A 241 -10.47 40.37 20.94
CA SER A 241 -11.00 41.61 21.54
C SER A 241 -11.37 41.42 23.02
N PRO A 242 -12.14 40.39 23.43
CA PRO A 242 -12.42 40.10 24.83
C PRO A 242 -11.15 39.95 25.70
N ILE A 243 -10.15 39.17 25.27
CA ILE A 243 -8.92 38.95 26.05
C ILE A 243 -8.15 40.25 26.22
N VAL A 244 -7.96 41.03 25.15
CA VAL A 244 -7.26 42.32 25.22
C VAL A 244 -8.03 43.33 26.08
N ASN A 245 -9.37 43.33 26.00
CA ASN A 245 -10.20 44.22 26.79
C ASN A 245 -10.21 43.83 28.28
N SER A 246 -10.32 42.55 28.62
CA SER A 246 -10.23 42.06 30.00
C SER A 246 -8.84 42.29 30.60
N LEU A 247 -7.76 42.10 29.84
CA LEU A 247 -6.40 42.44 30.28
C LEU A 247 -6.24 43.94 30.52
N ARG A 248 -6.76 44.79 29.63
CA ARG A 248 -6.79 46.25 29.85
C ARG A 248 -7.59 46.62 31.10
N GLN A 249 -8.76 46.01 31.31
CA GLN A 249 -9.56 46.24 32.51
C GLN A 249 -8.83 45.80 33.78
N MET A 250 -8.14 44.66 33.75
CA MET A 250 -7.32 44.18 34.86
C MET A 250 -6.14 45.11 35.15
N VAL A 251 -5.42 45.58 34.13
CA VAL A 251 -4.33 46.57 34.28
C VAL A 251 -4.86 47.90 34.82
N ASN A 252 -6.02 48.36 34.34
CA ASN A 252 -6.68 49.56 34.87
C ASN A 252 -7.10 49.38 36.34
N MET A 253 -7.54 48.18 36.73
CA MET A 253 -7.90 47.82 38.10
C MET A 253 -6.66 47.71 39.00
N VAL A 254 -5.56 47.13 38.53
CA VAL A 254 -4.26 47.15 39.25
C VAL A 254 -3.73 48.58 39.39
N GLY A 255 -3.88 49.40 38.35
CA GLY A 255 -3.56 50.82 38.38
C GLY A 255 -4.42 51.61 39.37
N SER A 256 -5.70 51.27 39.54
CA SER A 256 -6.55 51.87 40.57
C SER A 256 -6.22 51.36 41.98
N PHE A 257 -5.80 50.10 42.12
CA PHE A 257 -5.30 49.54 43.38
C PHE A 257 -3.93 50.06 43.80
N ASN A 258 -3.14 50.60 42.88
CA ASN A 258 -1.89 51.32 43.19
C ASN A 258 -2.13 52.61 44.00
N ARG A 259 -3.39 53.05 44.16
CA ARG A 259 -3.80 54.12 45.08
C ARG A 259 -4.29 53.63 46.45
N ILE A 260 -4.41 52.32 46.67
CA ILE A 260 -4.78 51.76 47.98
C ILE A 260 -3.49 51.41 48.74
N PRO A 261 -3.17 52.10 49.86
CA PRO A 261 -1.84 52.06 50.49
C PRO A 261 -1.34 50.70 51.03
N CYS A 262 -2.12 49.61 50.97
CA CYS A 262 -1.73 48.30 51.51
C CYS A 262 -1.72 47.13 50.51
N PHE A 263 -1.89 47.35 49.20
CA PHE A 263 -1.92 46.23 48.23
C PHE A 263 -0.55 45.84 47.70
N LEU A 264 0.39 46.79 47.65
CA LEU A 264 1.81 46.49 47.62
C LEU A 264 2.22 46.24 49.08
N SER A 265 3.06 45.24 49.33
CA SER A 265 3.44 44.68 50.64
C SER A 265 4.19 45.65 51.58
N SER A 266 3.73 46.88 51.74
CA SER A 266 4.38 47.99 52.45
C SER A 266 3.43 48.67 53.43
N CYS A 267 2.56 47.90 54.09
CA CYS A 267 1.90 48.33 55.33
C CYS A 267 2.70 47.81 56.53
N ASP A 268 3.87 48.42 56.75
CA ASP A 268 4.56 48.37 58.05
C ASP A 268 3.80 49.27 59.03
N GLY A 269 2.80 48.70 59.70
CA GLY A 269 2.21 49.29 60.91
C GLY A 269 3.00 48.86 62.13
N SER A 270 3.99 49.65 62.55
CA SER A 270 4.59 49.54 63.89
C SER A 270 3.93 50.58 64.81
N PRO A 271 3.51 50.22 66.05
CA PRO A 271 2.92 51.19 66.98
C PRO A 271 3.95 52.28 67.34
N PRO A 272 3.50 53.51 67.68
CA PRO A 272 4.41 54.56 68.12
C PRO A 272 5.07 54.15 69.44
N ASN A 273 6.41 54.25 69.50
CA ASN A 273 7.14 54.10 70.75
C ASN A 273 6.92 55.34 71.62
N ASP A 274 6.16 55.17 72.71
CA ASP A 274 6.20 56.08 73.85
C ASP A 274 7.56 55.94 74.54
N SER A 275 8.50 56.87 74.30
CA SER A 275 9.58 57.25 75.25
C SER A 275 10.55 58.28 74.67
N LEU A 276 10.29 59.57 74.94
CA LEU A 276 11.15 60.53 75.66
C LEU A 276 10.62 61.95 75.50
#